data_AF-A0A974APB5-F1
#
_entry.id   AF-A0A974APB5-F1
#
_cell.length_a   1.000
_cell.length_b   1.000
_cell.length_c   1.000
_cell.angle_alpha   90.00
_cell.angle_beta   90.00
_cell.angle_gamma   90.00
#
_symmetry.space_group_name_H-M   'P 1'
#
loop_
_entity.id
_entity.type
_entity.pdbx_description
1 polymer ?
#
loop_
_entity_poly.entity_id
_entity_poly.type
_entity_poly.pdbx_seq_one_letter_code
_entity_poly.pdbx_strand_id
1 'polypeptide(L)' 'MTVAPSPWRLGLTGGIGSGKSTVAQLFAQLGAGVIDADAISRATTAAQGAAIPLIAAQFGADYIGADGAL' A
#
# COMPACT_ATOMS: atom_id res chain seq x y z
N MET A 1 27.67 -1.75 -21.04
CA MET A 1 26.86 -1.85 -19.81
C MET A 1 25.52 -2.46 -20.19
N THR A 2 25.25 -3.71 -19.82
CA THR A 2 23.97 -4.36 -20.10
C THR A 2 22.96 -3.95 -19.02
N VAL A 3 21.85 -3.35 -19.45
CA VAL A 3 20.72 -3.04 -18.56
C VAL A 3 20.04 -4.36 -18.20
N ALA A 4 19.89 -4.64 -16.91
CA ALA A 4 19.12 -5.81 -16.46
C ALA A 4 17.66 -5.68 -16.94
N PRO A 5 17.02 -6.76 -17.38
CA PRO A 5 15.63 -6.71 -17.80
C PRO A 5 14.74 -6.23 -16.65
N SER A 6 13.80 -5.34 -16.95
CA SER A 6 12.82 -4.85 -15.97
C SER A 6 12.01 -6.03 -15.41
N PRO A 7 11.78 -6.08 -14.08
CA PRO A 7 10.99 -7.14 -13.48
C PRO A 7 9.54 -7.09 -13.98
N TRP A 8 8.92 -8.25 -14.12
CA TRP A 8 7.49 -8.37 -14.37
C TRP A 8 6.70 -7.77 -13.20
N ARG A 9 5.62 -7.05 -13.52
CA ARG A 9 4.69 -6.49 -12.53
C ARG A 9 3.35 -7.19 -12.69
N LEU A 10 2.90 -7.86 -11.64
CA LEU A 10 1.65 -8.61 -11.61
C LEU A 10 0.68 -7.96 -10.62
N GLY A 11 -0.51 -7.60 -11.08
CA GLY A 11 -1.59 -7.14 -10.21
C GLY A 11 -2.36 -8.33 -9.64
N LEU A 12 -2.33 -8.49 -8.31
CA LEU A 12 -3.14 -9.48 -7.60
C LEU A 12 -4.39 -8.81 -7.01
N THR A 13 -5.57 -9.24 -7.46
CA THR A 13 -6.87 -8.71 -7.02
C THR A 13 -7.86 -9.84 -6.74
N GLY A 14 -9.01 -9.51 -6.20
CA GLY A 14 -10.04 -10.45 -5.76
C GLY A 14 -10.92 -9.87 -4.66
N GLY A 15 -12.13 -10.41 -4.52
CA GLY A 15 -13.10 -9.99 -3.51
C GLY A 15 -12.65 -10.21 -2.06
N ILE A 16 -13.47 -9.75 -1.11
CA ILE A 16 -13.27 -10.03 0.32
C ILE A 16 -13.33 -11.55 0.53
N GLY A 17 -12.40 -12.09 1.34
CA GLY A 17 -12.33 -13.52 1.62
C GLY A 17 -11.78 -14.40 0.49
N SER A 18 -11.34 -13.84 -0.65
CA SER A 18 -10.89 -14.63 -1.80
C SER A 18 -9.47 -15.23 -1.66
N GLY A 19 -8.79 -15.04 -0.51
CA GLY A 19 -7.45 -15.57 -0.30
C GLY A 19 -6.30 -14.80 -0.96
N LYS A 20 -6.48 -13.53 -1.33
CA LYS A 20 -5.40 -12.70 -1.94
C LYS A 20 -4.12 -12.71 -1.12
N SER A 21 -4.21 -12.49 0.19
CA SER A 21 -3.04 -12.46 1.07
C SER A 21 -2.30 -13.81 1.08
N THR A 22 -3.03 -14.92 1.00
CA THR A 22 -2.46 -16.26 0.87
C THR A 22 -1.69 -16.40 -0.43
N VAL A 23 -2.29 -16.00 -1.57
CA VAL A 23 -1.62 -16.05 -2.88
C VAL A 23 -0.40 -15.13 -2.93
N ALA A 24 -0.47 -13.93 -2.34
CA ALA A 24 0.67 -13.01 -2.25
C ALA A 24 1.84 -13.63 -1.46
N GLN A 25 1.54 -14.31 -0.34
CA GLN A 25 2.56 -15.02 0.45
C GLN A 25 3.18 -16.18 -0.33
N LEU A 26 2.39 -16.93 -1.10
CA LEU A 26 2.92 -17.99 -1.98
C LEU A 26 3.88 -17.42 -3.03
N PHE A 27 3.54 -16.29 -3.67
CA PHE A 27 4.47 -15.60 -4.57
C PHE A 27 5.75 -15.14 -3.86
N ALA A 28 5.63 -14.60 -2.64
CA ALA A 28 6.80 -14.19 -1.84
C ALA A 28 7.72 -15.38 -1.54
N GLN A 29 7.17 -16.54 -1.19
CA GLN A 29 7.94 -17.77 -0.96
C GLN A 29 8.67 -18.26 -2.22
N LEU A 30 8.15 -17.93 -3.41
CA LEU A 30 8.79 -18.20 -4.70
C LEU A 30 9.80 -17.11 -5.12
N GLY A 31 10.06 -16.11 -4.28
CA GLY A 31 11.06 -15.06 -4.51
C GLY A 31 10.50 -13.76 -5.12
N ALA A 32 9.18 -13.61 -5.24
CA ALA A 32 8.60 -12.35 -5.70
C ALA A 32 8.67 -11.28 -4.60
N GLY A 33 8.99 -10.05 -5.00
CA GLY A 33 8.74 -8.88 -4.16
C GLY A 33 7.24 -8.59 -4.08
N VAL A 34 6.71 -8.42 -2.88
CA VAL A 34 5.28 -8.09 -2.67
C VAL A 34 5.15 -6.59 -2.39
N ILE A 35 4.31 -5.93 -3.18
CA ILE A 35 3.88 -4.54 -2.96
C ILE A 35 2.44 -4.61 -2.45
N ASP A 36 2.25 -4.43 -1.14
CA ASP A 36 0.94 -4.47 -0.50
C ASP A 36 0.30 -3.07 -0.48
N ALA A 37 -0.73 -2.89 -1.31
CA ALA A 37 -1.43 -1.62 -1.44
C ALA A 37 -2.17 -1.22 -0.15
N ASP A 38 -2.70 -2.17 0.61
CA ASP A 38 -3.42 -1.89 1.85
C ASP A 38 -2.44 -1.44 2.94
N ALA A 39 -1.26 -2.08 3.00
CA ALA A 39 -0.20 -1.67 3.92
C ALA A 39 0.33 -0.27 3.59
N ILE A 40 0.54 0.03 2.30
CA ILE A 40 0.98 1.35 1.83
C ILE A 40 -0.09 2.40 2.16
N SER A 41 -1.36 2.12 1.87
CA SER A 41 -2.47 3.03 2.20
C SER A 41 -2.45 3.41 3.68
N ARG A 42 -2.42 2.42 4.58
CA ARG A 42 -2.32 2.63 6.03
C ARG A 42 -1.10 3.45 6.43
N ALA A 43 0.07 3.19 5.83
CA ALA A 43 1.29 3.94 6.15
C ALA A 43 1.20 5.40 5.67
N THR A 44 0.62 5.64 4.49
CA THR A 44 0.48 7.00 3.95
C THR A 44 -0.51 7.85 4.73
N THR A 45 -1.49 7.23 5.40
CA THR A 45 -2.52 7.89 6.20
C THR A 45 -2.29 7.74 7.72
N ALA A 46 -1.16 7.19 8.14
CA ALA A 46 -0.78 7.18 9.56
C ALA A 46 -0.36 8.60 9.99
N ALA A 47 -0.11 8.78 11.29
CA ALA A 47 0.45 10.03 11.81
C ALA A 47 1.73 10.41 11.05
N GLN A 48 1.82 11.67 10.62
CA GLN A 48 2.91 12.19 9.78
C GLN A 48 3.04 11.50 8.40
N GLY A 49 2.05 10.70 8.01
CA GLY A 49 1.98 10.05 6.73
C GLY A 49 1.87 11.07 5.58
N ALA A 50 2.45 10.72 4.43
CA ALA A 50 2.55 11.63 3.29
C ALA A 50 1.19 12.12 2.77
N ALA A 51 0.09 11.41 3.05
CA ALA A 51 -1.25 11.82 2.64
C ALA A 51 -1.90 12.83 3.61
N ILE A 52 -1.47 12.90 4.88
CA ILE A 52 -2.12 13.72 5.91
C ILE A 52 -2.20 15.20 5.55
N PRO A 53 -1.11 15.88 5.10
CA PRO A 53 -1.21 17.29 4.73
C PRO A 53 -2.16 17.54 3.57
N LEU A 54 -2.23 16.61 2.61
CA LEU A 54 -3.10 16.71 1.44
C LEU A 54 -4.57 16.49 1.83
N ILE A 55 -4.84 15.54 2.72
CA ILE A 55 -6.18 15.30 3.26
C ILE A 55 -6.66 16.52 4.04
N ALA A 56 -5.84 17.05 4.95
CA ALA A 56 -6.20 18.24 5.73
C ALA A 56 -6.47 19.45 4.83
N ALA A 57 -5.69 19.64 3.76
CA ALA A 57 -5.88 20.72 2.80
C ALA A 57 -7.18 20.57 1.98
N GLN A 58 -7.56 19.35 1.61
CA GLN A 58 -8.71 19.07 0.76
C GLN A 58 -10.03 18.98 1.54
N PHE A 59 -10.01 18.37 2.73
CA PHE A 59 -11.20 18.01 3.50
C PHE A 59 -11.31 18.76 4.85
N GLY A 60 -10.25 19.42 5.29
CA GLY A 60 -10.19 20.13 6.56
C GLY A 60 -9.53 19.34 7.69
N ALA A 61 -9.16 20.04 8.76
CA ALA A 61 -8.47 19.46 9.91
C ALA A 61 -9.36 18.47 10.71
N ASP A 62 -10.69 18.54 10.58
CA ASP A 62 -11.63 17.64 11.25
C ASP A 62 -11.51 16.19 10.78
N TYR A 63 -10.87 15.95 9.63
CA TYR A 63 -10.55 14.62 9.10
C TYR A 63 -9.25 14.04 9.67
N ILE A 64 -8.55 14.77 10.53
CA ILE A 64 -7.31 14.31 11.15
C ILE A 64 -7.57 14.05 12.63
N GLY A 65 -7.34 12.82 13.06
CA GLY A 65 -7.45 12.40 14.46
C GLY A 65 -6.50 13.17 15.37
N ALA A 66 -6.76 13.13 16.67
CA ALA A 66 -5.92 13.80 17.67
C ALA A 66 -4.47 13.25 17.71
N ASP A 67 -4.27 12.04 17.21
CA ASP A 67 -2.96 11.39 17.04
C ASP A 67 -2.24 11.81 15.74
N GLY A 68 -2.89 12.61 14.89
CA GLY A 68 -2.35 13.11 13.63
C GLY A 68 -2.51 12.16 12.45
N ALA A 69 -3.24 11.05 12.61
CA ALA A 69 -3.58 10.12 11.53
C ALA A 69 -4.93 10.48 10.89
N LEU A 70 -5.26 9.83 9.78
CA LEU A 70 -6.60 9.84 9.19
C LEU A 70 -7.59 9.08 10.08
#